data_AF-A0A3B9KV53-F1
#
_entry.id   AF-A0A3B9KV53-F1
#
_cell.length_a   1.000
_cell.length_b   1.000
_cell.length_c   1.000
_cell.angle_alpha   90.00
_cell.angle_beta   90.00
_cell.angle_gamma   90.00
#
_symmetry.space_group_name_H-M   'P 1'
#
loop_
_entity.id
_entity.type
_entity.pdbx_description
1 polymer ?
#
loop_
_entity_poly.entity_id
_entity_poly.type
_entity_poly.pdbx_seq_one_letter_code
_entity_poly.pdbx_strand_id
1 'polypeptide(L)'
;MIKSYLNVPAHARIAMEISKHLVDLVVNSLEALAKHVLIMLAEEEDGVSLEVSDDGVGINEEDVQKAFRGEKAPRGRGLALLKQVAEDSGGEFAYRSTEKGTVVRALFKGVPLGEVGDALIVFWQEMGITVITLSAVTGKGGFVFDSRLVETKYGDPQNMETMVKVRKDVNYTLTNLFGGK
;
A
#
# COMPACT_ATOMS: atom_id res chain seq x y z
N MET A 1 -0.31 6.73 36.39
CA MET A 1 0.23 5.67 35.52
C MET A 1 -0.41 5.85 34.14
N ILE A 2 0.34 5.65 33.07
CA ILE A 2 0.00 5.89 31.64
C ILE A 2 0.23 7.35 31.15
N LYS A 3 1.50 7.69 30.94
CA LYS A 3 1.97 8.68 29.96
C LYS A 3 3.30 8.15 29.39
N SER A 4 3.27 7.41 28.29
CA SER A 4 4.51 7.03 27.58
C SER A 4 4.37 6.81 26.06
N TYR A 5 3.25 7.14 25.42
CA TYR A 5 3.08 6.97 23.96
C TYR A 5 3.51 8.17 23.10
N LEU A 6 4.20 9.16 23.67
CA LEU A 6 4.65 10.35 22.94
C LEU A 6 6.16 10.55 23.11
N ASN A 7 6.96 9.70 22.47
CA ASN A 7 8.35 10.04 22.17
C ASN A 7 8.95 9.21 21.03
N VAL A 8 8.18 8.98 19.96
CA VAL A 8 8.78 8.56 18.68
C VAL A 8 9.38 9.82 18.05
N PRO A 9 10.70 9.88 17.81
CA PRO A 9 11.33 11.06 17.23
C PRO A 9 10.70 11.44 15.90
N ALA A 10 10.53 12.74 15.63
CA ALA A 10 9.92 13.23 14.38
C ALA A 10 10.60 12.68 13.10
N HIS A 11 11.90 12.40 13.14
CA HIS A 11 12.63 11.75 12.04
C HIS A 11 12.24 10.28 11.81
N ALA A 12 11.84 9.56 12.86
CA ALA A 12 11.32 8.19 12.75
C ALA A 12 9.87 8.17 12.21
N ARG A 13 9.07 9.21 12.49
CA ARG A 13 7.74 9.40 11.85
C ARG A 13 7.82 9.70 10.36
N ILE A 14 8.88 10.36 9.88
CA ILE A 14 9.17 10.53 8.44
C ILE A 14 9.70 9.21 7.84
N ALA A 15 10.26 8.31 8.65
CA ALA A 15 10.72 7.00 8.18
C ALA A 15 9.58 5.98 7.97
N MET A 16 8.49 6.05 8.74
CA MET A 16 7.27 5.24 8.57
C MET A 16 6.28 5.95 7.64
N GLU A 17 6.38 5.69 6.35
CA GLU A 17 5.39 6.14 5.35
C GLU A 17 4.56 4.94 4.89
N ILE A 18 3.26 5.15 4.69
CA ILE A 18 2.35 4.10 4.21
C ILE A 18 2.84 3.54 2.85
N SER A 19 3.33 4.41 1.96
CA SER A 19 3.85 4.04 0.64
C SER A 19 4.98 3.00 0.68
N LYS A 20 5.81 2.98 1.73
CA LYS A 20 6.91 2.01 1.85
C LYS A 20 6.41 0.59 2.06
N HIS A 21 5.35 0.43 2.84
CA HIS A 21 4.74 -0.88 3.03
C HIS A 21 3.84 -1.27 1.85
N LEU A 22 3.30 -0.31 1.11
CA LEU A 22 2.58 -0.59 -0.12
C LEU A 22 3.47 -1.28 -1.16
N VAL A 23 4.76 -0.92 -1.25
CA VAL A 23 5.72 -1.63 -2.11
C VAL A 23 5.73 -3.12 -1.78
N ASP A 24 5.87 -3.48 -0.50
CA ASP A 24 5.91 -4.87 -0.08
C ASP A 24 4.61 -5.61 -0.43
N LEU A 25 3.45 -4.98 -0.25
CA LEU A 25 2.16 -5.59 -0.60
C LEU A 25 2.02 -5.81 -2.10
N VAL A 26 2.39 -4.82 -2.93
CA VAL A 26 2.35 -4.95 -4.39
C VAL A 26 3.28 -6.06 -4.85
N VAL A 27 4.52 -6.10 -4.37
CA VAL A 27 5.48 -7.16 -4.71
C VAL A 27 4.95 -8.53 -4.28
N ASN A 28 4.38 -8.65 -3.09
CA ASN A 28 3.78 -9.91 -2.63
C ASN A 28 2.65 -10.39 -3.56
N SER A 29 1.79 -9.48 -4.02
CA SER A 29 0.71 -9.82 -4.96
C SER A 29 1.25 -10.27 -6.32
N LEU A 30 2.31 -9.62 -6.84
CA LEU A 30 2.97 -10.04 -8.08
C LEU A 30 3.62 -11.42 -7.94
N GLU A 31 4.32 -11.69 -6.84
CA GLU A 31 4.90 -13.01 -6.53
C GLU A 31 3.83 -14.11 -6.33
N ALA A 32 2.63 -13.72 -5.91
CA ALA A 32 1.46 -14.61 -5.84
C ALA A 32 0.80 -14.83 -7.21
N LEU A 33 1.38 -14.30 -8.29
CA LEU A 33 0.92 -14.40 -9.67
C LEU A 33 -0.47 -13.78 -9.90
N ALA A 34 -0.82 -12.77 -9.10
CA ALA A 34 -2.07 -12.05 -9.23
C ALA A 34 -2.20 -11.40 -10.62
N LYS A 35 -3.40 -11.47 -11.19
CA LYS A 35 -3.79 -10.78 -12.41
C LYS A 35 -4.46 -9.44 -12.13
N HIS A 36 -5.05 -9.29 -10.95
CA HIS A 36 -5.67 -8.06 -10.51
C HIS A 36 -5.23 -7.74 -9.09
N VAL A 37 -4.77 -6.51 -8.91
CA VAL A 37 -4.46 -5.96 -7.60
C VAL A 37 -5.24 -4.66 -7.43
N LEU A 38 -6.09 -4.63 -6.41
CA LEU A 38 -6.86 -3.46 -6.00
C LEU A 38 -6.22 -2.85 -4.75
N ILE A 39 -5.84 -1.59 -4.85
CA ILE A 39 -5.33 -0.78 -3.76
C ILE A 39 -6.41 0.24 -3.41
N MET A 40 -6.83 0.31 -2.16
CA MET A 40 -7.74 1.32 -1.65
C MET A 40 -7.08 2.13 -0.55
N LEU A 41 -7.16 3.45 -0.69
CA LEU A 41 -6.77 4.42 0.33
C LEU A 41 -8.03 5.19 0.74
N ALA A 42 -8.32 5.28 2.04
CA ALA A 42 -9.43 6.10 2.51
C ALA A 42 -9.00 6.98 3.68
N GLU A 43 -9.45 8.24 3.67
CA GLU A 43 -9.48 9.05 4.88
C GLU A 43 -10.50 8.47 5.86
N GLU A 44 -10.05 8.29 7.09
CA GLU A 44 -10.85 7.82 8.21
C GLU A 44 -10.84 8.92 9.27
N GLU A 45 -11.78 8.88 10.22
CA GLU A 45 -11.96 9.94 11.24
C GLU A 45 -10.64 10.35 11.94
N ASP A 46 -9.80 9.36 12.25
CA ASP A 46 -8.53 9.53 12.97
C ASP A 46 -7.28 9.17 12.15
N GLY A 47 -7.38 8.99 10.83
CA GLY A 47 -6.27 8.41 10.09
C GLY A 47 -6.50 8.11 8.62
N VAL A 48 -5.72 7.16 8.12
CA VAL A 48 -5.82 6.67 6.74
C VAL A 48 -5.87 5.15 6.78
N SER A 49 -6.84 4.56 6.08
CA SER A 49 -6.85 3.12 5.82
C SER A 49 -6.19 2.82 4.47
N LEU A 50 -5.36 1.78 4.47
CA LEU A 50 -4.83 1.11 3.28
C LEU A 50 -5.43 -0.29 3.22
N GLU A 51 -6.03 -0.64 2.10
CA GLU A 51 -6.45 -1.99 1.79
C GLU A 51 -5.84 -2.43 0.46
N VAL A 52 -5.23 -3.61 0.43
CA VAL A 52 -4.72 -4.24 -0.80
C VAL A 52 -5.38 -5.60 -0.95
N SER A 53 -6.04 -5.82 -2.08
CA SER A 53 -6.65 -7.08 -2.45
C SER A 53 -6.03 -7.59 -3.74
N ASP A 54 -5.71 -8.87 -3.80
CA ASP A 54 -5.25 -9.54 -5.02
C ASP A 54 -5.97 -10.87 -5.26
N ASP A 55 -5.94 -11.35 -6.50
CA ASP A 55 -6.50 -12.64 -6.94
C ASP A 55 -5.42 -13.72 -7.13
N GLY A 56 -4.28 -13.59 -6.43
CA GLY A 56 -3.18 -14.53 -6.49
C GLY A 56 -3.45 -15.85 -5.75
N VAL A 57 -2.43 -16.70 -5.66
CA VAL A 57 -2.51 -18.04 -5.04
C VAL A 57 -2.63 -18.04 -3.50
N GLY A 58 -2.64 -16.85 -2.88
CA GLY A 58 -2.66 -16.70 -1.44
C GLY A 58 -1.30 -16.87 -0.75
N ILE A 59 -1.32 -16.91 0.58
CA ILE A 59 -0.16 -17.01 1.46
C ILE A 59 -0.33 -18.21 2.40
N ASN A 60 0.77 -18.92 2.66
CA ASN A 60 0.80 -19.96 3.68
C ASN A 60 0.66 -19.33 5.08
N GLU A 61 -0.41 -19.68 5.78
CA GLU A 61 -0.74 -19.19 7.12
C GLU A 61 0.38 -19.45 8.13
N GLU A 62 1.08 -20.60 8.04
CA GLU A 62 2.17 -20.93 8.96
C GLU A 62 3.34 -19.94 8.84
N ASP A 63 3.68 -19.52 7.62
CA ASP A 63 4.75 -18.55 7.38
C ASP A 63 4.39 -17.17 7.92
N VAL A 64 3.14 -16.74 7.78
CA VAL A 64 2.65 -15.46 8.34
C VAL A 64 2.72 -15.50 9.86
N GLN A 65 2.22 -16.57 10.48
CA GLN A 65 2.24 -16.71 11.94
C GLN A 65 3.67 -16.76 12.49
N LYS A 66 4.62 -17.42 11.80
CA LYS A 66 6.05 -17.36 12.14
C LYS A 66 6.58 -15.94 12.07
N ALA A 67 6.30 -15.22 10.98
CA ALA A 67 6.73 -13.84 10.83
C ALA A 67 6.16 -12.92 11.92
N PHE A 68 4.90 -13.11 12.33
CA PHE A 68 4.26 -12.34 13.41
C PHE A 68 4.87 -12.60 14.78
N ARG A 69 5.45 -13.79 15.01
CA ARG A 69 6.22 -14.11 16.23
C ARG A 69 7.68 -13.61 16.16
N GLY A 70 8.09 -12.98 15.06
CA GLY A 70 9.46 -12.53 14.83
C GLY A 70 10.42 -13.66 14.42
N GLU A 71 9.89 -14.83 14.06
CA GLU A 71 10.69 -15.97 13.61
C GLU A 71 11.13 -15.82 12.14
N LYS A 72 12.18 -16.57 11.75
CA LYS A 72 12.62 -16.60 10.35
C LYS A 72 11.60 -17.36 9.50
N ALA A 73 10.81 -16.63 8.71
CA ALA A 73 9.91 -17.17 7.69
C ALA A 73 10.34 -16.74 6.27
N PRO A 74 10.07 -17.56 5.23
CA PRO A 74 10.30 -17.19 3.82
C PRO A 74 9.41 -16.04 3.35
N ARG A 75 8.16 -15.97 3.84
CA ARG A 75 7.15 -14.93 3.52
C ARG A 75 6.57 -14.32 4.80
N GLY A 76 5.77 -13.27 4.65
CA GLY A 76 5.02 -12.66 5.78
C GLY A 76 5.74 -11.57 6.56
N ARG A 77 7.03 -11.30 6.29
CA ARG A 77 7.79 -10.23 6.98
C ARG A 77 7.25 -8.83 6.70
N GLY A 78 6.88 -8.55 5.45
CA GLY A 78 6.25 -7.27 5.10
C GLY A 78 4.92 -7.07 5.84
N LEU A 79 4.12 -8.12 5.99
CA LEU A 79 2.88 -8.10 6.78
C LEU A 79 3.15 -7.88 8.26
N ALA A 80 4.18 -8.51 8.82
CA ALA A 80 4.56 -8.32 10.22
C ALA A 80 4.96 -6.87 10.52
N LEU A 81 5.75 -6.26 9.61
CA LEU A 81 6.13 -4.85 9.71
C LEU A 81 4.94 -3.91 9.52
N LEU A 82 4.07 -4.16 8.54
CA LEU A 82 2.83 -3.38 8.33
C LEU A 82 1.94 -3.42 9.58
N LYS A 83 1.73 -4.63 10.13
CA LYS A 83 0.97 -4.86 11.37
C LYS A 83 1.54 -4.04 12.52
N GLN A 84 2.86 -4.14 12.73
CA GLN A 84 3.52 -3.40 13.80
C GLN A 84 3.33 -1.89 13.62
N VAL A 85 3.53 -1.35 12.42
CA VAL A 85 3.39 0.10 12.16
C VAL A 85 1.95 0.58 12.34
N ALA A 86 0.96 -0.20 11.92
CA ALA A 86 -0.45 0.10 12.13
C ALA A 86 -0.79 0.15 13.63
N GLU A 87 -0.44 -0.91 14.37
CA GLU A 87 -0.71 -1.03 15.81
C GLU A 87 0.06 0.00 16.65
N ASP A 88 1.35 0.25 16.35
CA ASP A 88 2.19 1.25 17.04
C ASP A 88 1.68 2.67 16.80
N SER A 89 1.02 2.92 15.66
CA SER A 89 0.35 4.20 15.40
C SER A 89 -0.99 4.36 16.13
N GLY A 90 -1.49 3.31 16.81
CA GLY A 90 -2.80 3.28 17.44
C GLY A 90 -3.95 2.99 16.49
N GLY A 91 -3.65 2.43 15.32
CA GLY A 91 -4.62 1.92 14.36
C GLY A 91 -4.81 0.40 14.47
N GLU A 92 -5.18 -0.22 13.36
CA GLU A 92 -5.61 -1.63 13.32
C GLU A 92 -5.03 -2.34 12.11
N PHE A 93 -4.87 -3.65 12.21
CA PHE A 93 -4.41 -4.49 11.10
C PHE A 93 -5.26 -5.76 11.02
N ALA A 94 -5.66 -6.12 9.80
CA ALA A 94 -6.34 -7.36 9.49
C ALA A 94 -5.85 -7.91 8.15
N TYR A 95 -5.84 -9.23 8.02
CA TYR A 95 -5.65 -9.87 6.72
C TYR A 95 -6.50 -11.12 6.61
N ARG A 96 -6.76 -11.54 5.37
CA ARG A 96 -7.39 -12.81 5.03
C ARG A 96 -6.75 -13.32 3.75
N SER A 97 -6.31 -14.57 3.74
CA SER A 97 -5.75 -15.20 2.55
C SER A 97 -6.39 -16.57 2.32
N THR A 98 -6.65 -16.89 1.06
CA THR A 98 -7.19 -18.18 0.58
C THR A 98 -6.50 -18.53 -0.73
N GLU A 99 -6.74 -19.72 -1.29
CA GLU A 99 -6.24 -20.07 -2.63
C GLU A 99 -6.79 -19.19 -3.78
N LYS A 100 -7.73 -18.28 -3.49
CA LYS A 100 -8.32 -17.35 -4.47
C LYS A 100 -7.83 -15.92 -4.34
N GLY A 101 -6.89 -15.65 -3.44
CA GLY A 101 -6.36 -14.31 -3.24
C GLY A 101 -6.15 -13.93 -1.80
N THR A 102 -5.62 -12.73 -1.62
CA THR A 102 -5.31 -12.14 -0.32
C THR A 102 -5.92 -10.75 -0.20
N VAL A 103 -6.46 -10.44 0.97
CA VAL A 103 -6.89 -9.10 1.37
C VAL A 103 -6.11 -8.71 2.61
N VAL A 104 -5.45 -7.57 2.57
CA VAL A 104 -4.73 -6.97 3.70
C VAL A 104 -5.29 -5.59 3.93
N ARG A 105 -5.69 -5.28 5.16
CA ARG A 105 -6.21 -3.97 5.57
C ARG A 105 -5.44 -3.47 6.77
N ALA A 106 -4.98 -2.23 6.72
CA ALA A 106 -4.31 -1.55 7.81
C ALA A 106 -4.85 -0.13 7.97
N LEU A 107 -5.21 0.25 9.19
CA LEU A 107 -5.55 1.61 9.59
C LEU A 107 -4.34 2.23 10.28
N PHE A 108 -3.97 3.44 9.90
CA PHE A 108 -2.86 4.18 10.49
C PHE A 108 -3.33 5.51 11.05
N LYS A 109 -2.92 5.85 12.28
CA LYS A 109 -3.19 7.18 12.85
C LYS A 109 -1.94 8.05 12.84
N GLY A 110 -2.01 9.19 12.16
CA GLY A 110 -0.92 10.17 12.11
C GLY A 110 0.37 9.68 11.42
N VAL A 111 0.28 8.62 10.61
CA VAL A 111 1.35 8.13 9.73
C VAL A 111 1.20 8.81 8.36
N PRO A 112 2.26 9.42 7.80
CA PRO A 112 2.20 10.06 6.50
C PRO A 112 1.94 9.05 5.37
N LEU A 113 1.17 9.47 4.37
CA LEU A 113 0.91 8.65 3.19
C LEU A 113 2.19 8.35 2.39
N GLY A 114 3.08 9.34 2.27
CA GLY A 114 4.29 9.26 1.46
C GLY A 114 4.00 9.25 -0.04
N GLU A 115 5.02 8.90 -0.83
CA GLU A 115 4.98 8.91 -2.30
C GLU A 115 4.41 7.59 -2.85
N VAL A 116 3.08 7.44 -2.87
CA VAL A 116 2.39 6.22 -3.35
C VAL A 116 2.66 5.92 -4.83
N GLY A 117 2.79 6.94 -5.67
CA GLY A 117 3.20 6.82 -7.06
C GLY A 117 4.58 6.18 -7.23
N ASP A 118 5.49 6.35 -6.27
CA ASP A 118 6.79 5.67 -6.29
C ASP A 118 6.62 4.16 -6.01
N ALA A 119 5.68 3.80 -5.12
CA ALA A 119 5.34 2.40 -4.88
C ALA A 119 4.69 1.75 -6.11
N LEU A 120 3.91 2.51 -6.89
CA LEU A 120 3.35 2.03 -8.16
C LEU A 120 4.43 1.78 -9.22
N ILE A 121 5.62 2.35 -9.15
CA ILE A 121 6.62 2.09 -10.19
C ILE A 121 7.21 0.67 -10.12
N VAL A 122 7.13 0.00 -8.97
CA VAL A 122 7.69 -1.36 -8.83
C VAL A 122 6.96 -2.39 -9.68
N PHE A 123 5.69 -2.15 -10.06
CA PHE A 123 4.94 -3.03 -10.95
C PHE A 123 5.05 -2.67 -12.43
N TRP A 124 5.77 -1.60 -12.78
CA TRP A 124 5.68 -1.00 -14.12
C TRP A 124 6.02 -1.99 -15.25
N GLN A 125 6.98 -2.89 -15.02
CA GLN A 125 7.36 -3.92 -15.98
C GLN A 125 6.31 -5.04 -16.13
N GLU A 126 5.40 -5.18 -15.15
CA GLU A 126 4.35 -6.20 -15.10
C GLU A 126 3.00 -5.70 -15.65
N MET A 127 2.90 -4.45 -16.11
CA MET A 127 1.65 -3.82 -16.58
C MET A 127 0.95 -4.57 -17.72
N GLY A 128 1.67 -5.39 -18.49
CA GLY A 128 1.10 -6.23 -19.53
C GLY A 128 0.54 -7.57 -19.04
N ILE A 129 0.79 -7.93 -17.78
CA ILE A 129 0.46 -9.23 -17.18
C ILE A 129 -0.52 -9.06 -16.02
N THR A 130 -0.36 -7.99 -15.24
CA THR A 130 -1.15 -7.70 -14.04
C THR A 130 -1.75 -6.30 -14.13
N VAL A 131 -3.03 -6.21 -13.81
CA VAL A 131 -3.78 -4.95 -13.71
C VAL A 131 -3.72 -4.43 -12.29
N ILE A 132 -3.30 -3.18 -12.12
CA ILE A 132 -3.39 -2.46 -10.84
C ILE A 132 -4.44 -1.36 -10.96
N THR A 133 -5.36 -1.38 -10.00
CA THR A 133 -6.30 -0.29 -9.75
C THR A 133 -6.01 0.29 -8.38
N LEU A 134 -5.82 1.61 -8.31
CA LEU A 134 -5.72 2.35 -7.06
C LEU A 134 -6.93 3.28 -6.96
N SER A 135 -7.70 3.15 -5.88
CA SER A 135 -8.78 4.05 -5.52
C SER A 135 -8.43 4.79 -4.24
N ALA A 136 -8.60 6.10 -4.24
CA ALA A 136 -8.42 6.94 -3.07
C ALA A 136 -9.68 7.77 -2.81
N VAL A 137 -10.13 7.85 -1.55
CA VAL A 137 -11.32 8.63 -1.18
C VAL A 137 -11.08 9.43 0.10
N THR A 138 -11.48 10.70 0.09
CA THR A 138 -11.51 11.59 1.26
C THR A 138 -12.82 12.36 1.30
N GLY A 139 -13.06 13.12 2.37
CA GLY A 139 -14.20 14.05 2.42
C GLY A 139 -14.19 15.11 1.31
N LYS A 140 -13.07 15.30 0.62
CA LYS A 140 -12.87 16.29 -0.45
C LYS A 140 -13.15 15.76 -1.85
N GLY A 141 -13.25 14.44 -2.00
CA GLY A 141 -13.46 13.79 -3.29
C GLY A 141 -12.73 12.45 -3.39
N GLY A 142 -12.50 12.00 -4.62
CA GLY A 142 -11.80 10.74 -4.86
C GLY A 142 -10.89 10.80 -6.08
N PHE A 143 -9.98 9.84 -6.15
CA PHE A 143 -9.03 9.64 -7.22
C PHE A 143 -9.00 8.16 -7.60
N VAL A 144 -8.94 7.88 -8.89
CA VAL A 144 -8.75 6.51 -9.40
C VAL A 144 -7.62 6.52 -10.41
N PHE A 145 -6.69 5.58 -10.21
CA PHE A 145 -5.71 5.17 -11.19
C PHE A 145 -6.02 3.74 -11.63
N ASP A 146 -6.02 3.50 -12.94
CA ASP A 146 -6.21 2.18 -13.55
C ASP A 146 -5.10 1.98 -14.58
N SER A 147 -4.27 0.96 -14.37
CA SER A 147 -3.09 0.70 -15.21
C SER A 147 -3.46 0.48 -16.68
N ARG A 148 -4.68 0.02 -16.97
CA ARG A 148 -5.17 -0.20 -18.34
C ARG A 148 -5.41 1.10 -19.10
N LEU A 149 -5.55 2.22 -18.39
CA LEU A 149 -5.76 3.54 -18.99
C LEU A 149 -4.46 4.30 -19.22
N VAL A 150 -3.30 3.73 -18.86
CA VAL A 150 -2.03 4.46 -18.91
C VAL A 150 -1.68 4.89 -20.33
N GLU A 151 -1.81 3.99 -21.30
CA GLU A 151 -1.48 4.29 -22.70
C GLU A 151 -2.31 5.46 -23.24
N THR A 152 -3.62 5.43 -22.97
CA THR A 152 -4.54 6.49 -23.43
C THR A 152 -4.35 7.81 -22.68
N LYS A 153 -4.02 7.78 -21.37
CA LYS A 153 -3.96 8.99 -20.53
C LYS A 153 -2.59 9.65 -20.49
N TYR A 154 -1.50 8.88 -20.52
CA TYR A 154 -0.14 9.37 -20.31
C TYR A 154 0.81 9.12 -21.49
N GLY A 155 0.48 8.15 -22.35
CA GLY A 155 1.30 7.73 -23.49
C GLY A 155 1.86 6.31 -23.33
N ASP A 156 2.71 5.90 -24.25
CA ASP A 156 3.26 4.53 -24.32
C ASP A 156 3.90 4.07 -22.99
N PRO A 157 3.41 2.98 -22.37
CA PRO A 157 3.93 2.48 -21.09
C PRO A 157 5.37 1.95 -21.18
N GLN A 158 5.91 1.68 -22.37
CA GLN A 158 7.32 1.31 -22.54
C GLN A 158 8.27 2.52 -22.41
N ASN A 159 7.74 3.75 -22.47
CA ASN A 159 8.55 4.95 -22.36
C ASN A 159 8.74 5.39 -20.90
N MET A 160 10.00 5.64 -20.55
CA MET A 160 10.42 6.20 -19.25
C MET A 160 9.68 7.51 -18.91
N GLU A 161 9.40 8.36 -19.90
CA GLU A 161 8.68 9.61 -19.70
C GLU A 161 7.25 9.38 -19.22
N THR A 162 6.55 8.37 -19.75
CA THR A 162 5.20 7.97 -19.34
C THR A 162 5.19 7.54 -17.88
N MET A 163 6.16 6.72 -17.49
CA MET A 163 6.35 6.28 -16.10
C MET A 163 6.54 7.46 -15.15
N VAL A 164 7.39 8.42 -15.53
CA VAL A 164 7.62 9.64 -14.75
C VAL A 164 6.36 10.49 -14.65
N LYS A 165 5.55 10.60 -15.71
CA LYS A 165 4.27 11.32 -15.71
C LYS A 165 3.28 10.68 -14.75
N VAL A 166 3.09 9.36 -14.82
CA VAL A 166 2.20 8.63 -13.89
C VAL A 166 2.64 8.80 -12.46
N ARG A 167 3.92 8.58 -12.16
CA ARG A 167 4.49 8.71 -10.81
C ARG A 167 4.17 10.08 -10.22
N LYS A 168 4.47 11.15 -10.97
CA LYS A 168 4.23 12.54 -10.54
C LYS A 168 2.75 12.85 -10.38
N ASP A 169 1.91 12.43 -11.31
CA ASP A 169 0.46 12.69 -11.28
C ASP A 169 -0.20 12.03 -10.07
N VAL A 170 0.14 10.77 -9.79
CA VAL A 170 -0.35 10.03 -8.62
C VAL A 170 0.10 10.71 -7.32
N ASN A 171 1.40 11.01 -7.17
CA ASN A 171 1.92 11.67 -5.96
C ASN A 171 1.31 13.05 -5.75
N TYR A 172 1.25 13.87 -6.81
CA TYR A 172 0.64 15.19 -6.75
C TYR A 172 -0.84 15.10 -6.36
N THR A 173 -1.60 14.22 -6.99
CA THR A 173 -3.04 14.11 -6.75
C THR A 173 -3.32 13.64 -5.33
N LEU A 174 -2.63 12.59 -4.86
CA LEU A 174 -2.82 12.08 -3.50
C LEU A 174 -2.35 13.05 -2.42
N THR A 175 -1.25 13.76 -2.66
CA THR A 175 -0.78 14.83 -1.75
C THR A 175 -1.83 15.92 -1.58
N ASN A 176 -2.49 16.34 -2.67
CA ASN A 176 -3.57 17.34 -2.56
C ASN A 176 -4.84 16.76 -1.93
N LEU A 177 -5.15 15.49 -2.21
CA LEU A 177 -6.36 14.81 -1.72
C LEU A 177 -6.32 14.53 -0.21
N PHE A 178 -5.15 14.14 0.33
CA PHE A 178 -4.93 13.81 1.75
C PHE A 178 -4.21 14.91 2.56
N GLY A 179 -3.42 15.78 1.91
CA GLY A 179 -2.55 16.75 2.58
C GLY A 179 -3.18 18.11 2.83
N GLY A 180 -4.34 18.41 2.24
CA GLY A 180 -5.08 19.60 2.63
C GLY A 180 -5.67 19.42 4.03
N LYS A 181 -5.14 20.10 5.04
CA LYS A 181 -5.91 20.48 6.24
C LYS A 181 -6.01 21.99 6.25
#